data_AF-A0AAU1NLZ9-F1
#
_entry.id   AF-A0AAU1NLZ9-F1
#
_cell.length_a   1.000
_cell.length_b   1.000
_cell.length_c   1.000
_cell.angle_alpha   90.00
_cell.angle_beta   90.00
_cell.angle_gamma   90.00
#
_symmetry.space_group_name_H-M   'P 1'
#
loop_
_entity.id
_entity.type
_entity.pdbx_description
1 polymer ?
#
loop_
_entity_poly.entity_id
_entity_poly.type
_entity_poly.pdbx_seq_one_letter_code
_entity_poly.pdbx_strand_id
1 'polypeptide(L)' 'MDRHFPSDLLKAQTSWYVTYEQLATGPSDDAAAQRRRLLRLSRLIAGHPYWTTSAGTPAARMALKEIARTKARP' A
#
# COMPACT_ATOMS: atom_id res chain seq x y z
N MET A 1 -20.19 -8.71 1.98
CA MET A 1 -19.47 -8.40 3.23
C MET A 1 -18.56 -7.22 2.96
N ASP A 2 -19.06 -6.01 3.17
CA ASP A 2 -18.29 -4.78 2.95
C ASP A 2 -17.14 -4.69 3.95
N ARG A 3 -15.95 -5.10 3.48
CA ARG A 3 -14.73 -5.11 4.27
C ARG A 3 -14.17 -3.70 4.30
N HIS A 4 -14.53 -2.97 5.34
CA HIS A 4 -14.06 -1.60 5.56
C HIS A 4 -12.64 -1.63 6.12
N PHE A 5 -11.66 -1.30 5.28
CA PHE A 5 -10.31 -1.05 5.73
C PHE A 5 -10.20 0.35 6.35
N PRO A 6 -9.36 0.53 7.39
CA PRO A 6 -8.96 1.85 7.84
C PRO A 6 -8.46 2.69 6.67
N SER A 7 -8.90 3.96 6.60
CA SER A 7 -8.63 4.84 5.46
C SER A 7 -7.14 5.12 5.29
N ASP A 8 -6.40 5.18 6.39
CA ASP A 8 -4.95 5.35 6.43
C ASP A 8 -4.20 4.12 5.90
N LEU A 9 -4.63 2.91 6.27
CA LEU A 9 -4.09 1.67 5.72
C LEU A 9 -4.31 1.56 4.21
N LEU A 10 -5.53 1.88 3.76
CA LEU A 10 -5.87 1.89 2.34
C LEU A 10 -5.06 2.95 1.58
N LYS A 11 -4.95 4.16 2.13
CA LYS A 11 -4.14 5.25 1.56
C LYS A 11 -2.66 4.88 1.49
N ALA A 12 -2.12 4.20 2.50
CA ALA A 12 -0.74 3.73 2.50
C ALA A 12 -0.51 2.69 1.39
N GLN A 13 -1.41 1.71 1.23
CA GLN A 13 -1.31 0.71 0.16
C GLN A 13 -1.47 1.33 -1.23
N THR A 14 -2.40 2.26 -1.44
CA THR A 14 -2.55 2.98 -2.72
C THR A 14 -1.31 3.82 -3.03
N SER A 15 -0.78 4.54 -2.04
CA SER A 15 0.46 5.31 -2.20
C SER A 15 1.65 4.42 -2.53
N TRP A 16 1.66 3.18 -2.03
CA TRP A 16 2.70 2.19 -2.33
C TRP A 16 2.68 1.82 -3.81
N TYR A 17 1.49 1.55 -4.38
CA TYR A 17 1.35 1.27 -5.81
C TYR A 17 1.73 2.47 -6.67
N VAL A 18 1.28 3.68 -6.34
CA VAL A 18 1.68 4.90 -7.07
C VAL A 18 3.19 5.10 -7.05
N THR A 19 3.82 4.93 -5.88
CA THR A 19 5.29 5.07 -5.75
C THR A 19 6.02 3.99 -6.54
N TYR A 20 5.49 2.76 -6.55
CA TYR A 20 6.05 1.67 -7.32
C TYR A 20 5.98 1.94 -8.83
N GLU A 21 4.84 2.41 -9.34
CA GLU A 21 4.68 2.77 -10.75
C GLU A 21 5.63 3.91 -11.14
N GLN A 22 5.74 4.95 -10.30
CA GLN A 22 6.70 6.04 -10.52
C GLN A 22 8.15 5.54 -10.56
N LEU A 23 8.50 4.56 -9.74
CA LEU A 23 9.84 3.94 -9.73
C LEU A 23 10.07 3.01 -10.93
N ALA A 24 9.01 2.34 -11.41
CA ALA A 24 9.09 1.44 -12.56
C ALA A 24 9.13 2.18 -13.90
N THR A 25 8.57 3.40 -13.97
CA THR A 25 8.39 4.16 -15.22
C THR A 25 9.19 5.47 -15.28
N GLY A 26 9.65 5.99 -14.14
CA GLY A 26 10.27 7.31 -14.03
C GLY A 26 11.79 7.34 -14.26
N PRO A 27 12.35 8.54 -14.52
CA PRO A 27 13.79 8.75 -14.64
C PRO A 27 14.54 8.48 -13.32
N SER A 28 15.83 8.18 -13.44
CA SER A 28 16.65 7.63 -12.34
C SER A 28 16.92 8.63 -11.19
N ASP A 29 16.78 9.93 -11.43
CA ASP A 29 17.17 10.99 -10.49
C ASP A 29 16.35 10.95 -9.19
N ASP A 30 15.08 10.54 -9.26
CA ASP A 30 14.20 10.39 -8.08
C ASP A 30 14.16 8.97 -7.50
N ALA A 31 14.84 8.01 -8.14
CA ALA A 31 14.71 6.59 -7.80
C ALA A 31 15.16 6.28 -6.37
N ALA A 32 16.16 7.01 -5.83
CA ALA A 32 16.59 6.85 -4.44
C ALA A 32 15.53 7.35 -3.44
N ALA A 33 14.87 8.48 -3.74
CA ALA A 33 13.80 9.02 -2.91
C ALA A 33 12.56 8.12 -2.93
N GLN A 34 12.18 7.61 -4.11
CA GLN A 34 11.07 6.69 -4.30
C GLN A 34 11.32 5.34 -3.60
N ARG A 35 12.52 4.77 -3.68
CA ARG A 35 12.88 3.55 -2.93
C ARG A 35 12.76 3.75 -1.42
N ARG A 36 13.27 4.86 -0.88
CA ARG A 36 13.11 5.20 0.55
C ARG A 36 11.64 5.35 0.94
N ARG A 37 10.84 5.98 0.07
CA ARG A 37 9.39 6.13 0.26
C ARG A 37 8.69 4.76 0.28
N LEU A 38 9.05 3.86 -0.64
CA LEU A 38 8.48 2.53 -0.75
C LEU A 38 8.79 1.69 0.51
N LEU A 39 10.03 1.72 1.01
CA LEU A 39 10.40 1.05 2.28
C LEU A 39 9.60 1.59 3.47
N ARG A 40 9.42 2.92 3.56
CA ARG A 40 8.61 3.54 4.63
C ARG A 40 7.16 3.06 4.56
N LEU A 41 6.57 3.05 3.37
CA LEU A 41 5.20 2.59 3.16
C LEU A 41 5.05 1.10 3.48
N SER A 42 6.00 0.26 3.05
CA SER A 42 6.01 -1.17 3.40
C SER A 42 6.02 -1.38 4.91
N ARG A 43 6.82 -0.60 5.67
CA ARG A 43 6.85 -0.67 7.14
C ARG A 43 5.54 -0.23 7.78
N LEU A 44 4.94 0.86 7.28
CA LEU A 44 3.64 1.34 7.78
C LEU A 44 2.53 0.33 7.54
N ILE A 45 2.48 -0.27 6.35
CA ILE A 45 1.48 -1.29 6.01
C ILE A 45 1.72 -2.52 6.88
N ALA A 46 2.93 -3.07 6.94
CA ALA A 46 3.21 -4.31 7.68
C ALA A 46 2.99 -4.17 9.19
N GLY A 47 3.30 -3.01 9.77
CA GLY A 47 3.17 -2.72 11.20
C GLY A 47 1.79 -2.19 11.62
N HIS A 48 0.80 -2.16 10.72
CA HIS A 48 -0.48 -1.53 11.01
C HIS A 48 -1.30 -2.32 12.07
N PRO A 49 -1.87 -1.67 13.10
CA PRO A 49 -2.62 -2.35 14.18
C PRO A 49 -3.82 -3.18 13.69
N TYR A 50 -4.41 -2.83 12.54
CA TYR A 50 -5.45 -3.64 11.90
C TYR A 50 -5.08 -5.12 11.78
N TRP A 51 -3.80 -5.44 11.54
CA TRP A 51 -3.36 -6.83 11.38
C TRP A 51 -3.36 -7.65 12.66
N THR A 52 -3.37 -7.01 13.83
CA THR A 52 -3.45 -7.71 15.12
C THR A 52 -4.89 -7.98 15.55
N THR A 53 -5.87 -7.49 14.78
CA THR A 53 -7.29 -7.74 15.03
C THR A 53 -7.75 -9.05 14.37
N SER A 54 -8.93 -9.54 14.75
CA SER A 54 -9.56 -10.70 14.09
C SER A 54 -9.84 -10.49 12.60
N ALA A 55 -9.92 -9.24 12.14
CA ALA A 55 -10.09 -8.89 10.73
C ALA A 55 -8.77 -8.92 9.93
N GLY A 56 -7.63 -9.01 10.61
CA GLY A 56 -6.26 -8.99 10.07
C GLY A 56 -5.82 -10.27 9.34
N THR A 57 -6.71 -10.91 8.59
CA THR A 57 -6.44 -12.23 7.99
C THR A 57 -5.56 -12.15 6.72
N PRO A 58 -4.93 -13.26 6.29
CA PRO A 58 -4.24 -13.32 4.99
C PRO A 58 -5.14 -12.89 3.81
N ALA A 59 -6.42 -13.29 3.83
CA ALA A 59 -7.40 -12.85 2.83
C ALA A 59 -7.64 -11.32 2.88
N ALA A 60 -7.61 -10.71 4.07
CA ALA A 60 -7.69 -9.25 4.20
C ALA A 60 -6.50 -8.53 3.57
N ARG A 61 -5.29 -9.11 3.62
CA ARG A 61 -4.12 -8.54 2.92
C ARG A 61 -4.29 -8.57 1.40
N MET A 62 -4.85 -9.66 0.87
CA MET A 62 -5.12 -9.77 -0.57
C MET A 62 -6.19 -8.77 -1.02
N ALA A 63 -7.31 -8.72 -0.30
CA ALA A 63 -8.39 -7.76 -0.58
C ALA A 63 -7.89 -6.30 -0.50
N LEU A 64 -7.04 -5.96 0.48
CA LEU A 64 -6.44 -4.64 0.57
C LEU A 64 -5.62 -4.30 -0.70
N LYS A 65 -4.79 -5.23 -1.16
CA LYS A 65 -3.97 -5.05 -2.36
C LYS A 65 -4.82 -4.85 -3.61
N GLU A 66 -5.89 -5.64 -3.77
CA GLU A 66 -6.81 -5.54 -4.91
C GLU A 66 -7.51 -4.18 -4.94
N ILE A 67 -8.13 -3.77 -3.84
CA ILE A 67 -8.83 -2.47 -3.75
C ILE A 67 -7.85 -1.32 -3.98
N ALA A 68 -6.68 -1.37 -3.34
CA ALA A 68 -5.67 -0.32 -3.45
C ALA A 68 -5.09 -0.21 -4.86
N ARG A 69 -4.91 -1.33 -5.56
CA ARG A 69 -4.46 -1.36 -6.96
C ARG A 69 -5.50 -0.72 -7.88
N THR A 70 -6.78 -1.07 -7.71
CA THR A 70 -7.86 -0.44 -8.48
C THR A 70 -7.92 1.06 -8.25
N LYS A 71 -7.64 1.54 -7.03
CA LYS A 71 -7.57 2.97 -6.69
C LYS A 71 -6.31 3.68 -7.18
N ALA A 72 -5.21 2.96 -7.37
CA ALA A 72 -3.95 3.52 -7.85
C ALA A 72 -3.93 3.66 -9.37
N ARG A 73 -4.78 2.90 -10.07
CA ARG A 73 -4.98 3.04 -11.51
C ARG A 73 -5.87 4.28 -11.76
N PRO A 74 -5.47 5.20 -12.65
CA PRO A 74 -6.30 6.33 -13.06
C PRO A 74 -7.56 5.89 -13.82
#